data_AF-I6ZED0-F1
#
_entry.id   AF-I6ZED0-F1
#
_cell.length_a   1.000
_cell.length_b   1.000
_cell.length_c   1.000
_cell.angle_alpha   90.00
_cell.angle_beta   90.00
_cell.angle_gamma   90.00
#
_symmetry.space_group_name_H-M   'P 1'
#
loop_
_entity.id
_entity.type
_entity.pdbx_description
1 polymer ?
#
loop_
_entity_poly.entity_id
_entity_poly.type
_entity_poly.pdbx_seq_one_letter_code
_entity_poly.pdbx_strand_id
1 'polypeptide(L)'
;MKEVVEENGGKPVTGLGCFWIPNLPGTELFFCFDREDSGISPYLFHYSYKGRGTVNDRLQKVLSMTVTEAKLRGDKTVKISKPLQIHLQWIRSKWKDSIFEPSKYCRVTKKEGGGTYLLTCSPDNSTNLRPWREVPKGQVEVAKPQLMETA
;
A
#
# COMPACT_ATOMS: atom_id res chain seq x y z
N MET A 1 -10.30 10.45 -8.43
CA MET A 1 -9.81 11.79 -8.82
C MET A 1 -8.50 11.52 -9.53
N LYS A 2 -8.49 11.61 -10.87
CA LYS A 2 -7.30 11.32 -11.68
C LYS A 2 -6.53 12.62 -11.83
N GLU A 3 -5.53 12.84 -10.99
CA GLU A 3 -4.52 13.85 -11.29
C GLU A 3 -3.29 13.14 -11.85
N VAL A 4 -3.22 13.12 -13.18
CA VAL A 4 -1.96 12.86 -13.88
C VAL A 4 -1.21 14.18 -13.82
N VAL A 5 -0.29 14.30 -12.87
CA VAL A 5 0.53 15.51 -12.72
C VAL A 5 1.73 15.41 -13.64
N GLU A 6 1.68 16.15 -14.75
CA GLU A 6 2.88 16.57 -15.47
C GLU A 6 3.41 17.84 -14.80
N GLU A 7 4.73 17.91 -14.56
CA GLU A 7 5.38 19.19 -14.27
C GLU A 7 6.42 19.51 -15.34
N ASN A 8 6.41 20.79 -15.73
CA ASN A 8 7.21 21.41 -16.76
C ASN A 8 8.70 21.01 -16.67
N GLY A 9 9.29 20.61 -17.81
CA GLY A 9 10.74 20.56 -17.99
C GLY A 9 11.37 19.18 -18.21
N GLY A 10 10.59 18.13 -18.46
CA GLY A 10 11.12 16.85 -18.97
C GLY A 10 11.99 16.05 -17.99
N LYS A 11 12.02 16.40 -16.70
CA LYS A 11 12.64 15.58 -15.66
C LYS A 11 11.63 14.57 -15.10
N PRO A 12 12.00 13.30 -14.88
CA PRO A 12 11.10 12.31 -14.31
C PRO A 12 10.68 12.75 -12.91
N VAL A 13 9.37 12.77 -12.64
CA VAL A 13 8.81 13.08 -11.33
C VAL A 13 9.24 11.99 -10.34
N THR A 14 10.19 12.34 -9.47
CA THR A 14 10.56 11.60 -8.25
C THR A 14 9.39 11.68 -7.27
N GLY A 15 8.60 10.62 -7.16
CA GLY A 15 7.37 10.63 -6.38
C GLY A 15 6.94 9.25 -5.92
N LEU A 16 6.09 9.22 -4.90
CA LEU A 16 5.54 7.97 -4.36
C LEU A 16 4.58 7.35 -5.37
N GLY A 17 4.77 6.08 -5.64
CA GLY A 17 3.85 5.26 -6.42
C GLY A 17 2.87 4.57 -5.50
N CYS A 18 1.57 4.77 -5.70
CA CYS A 18 0.53 4.18 -4.87
C CYS A 18 -0.46 3.34 -5.68
N PHE A 19 -0.99 2.26 -5.09
CA PHE A 19 -1.99 1.40 -5.73
C PHE A 19 -2.93 0.72 -4.72
N TRP A 20 -4.20 0.61 -5.10
CA TRP A 20 -5.29 0.06 -4.25
C TRP A 20 -5.26 -1.45 -4.11
N ILE A 21 -5.63 -1.94 -2.92
CA ILE A 21 -5.74 -3.37 -2.58
C ILE A 21 -7.02 -3.68 -1.79
N PRO A 22 -7.92 -4.52 -2.33
CA PRO A 22 -7.97 -4.99 -3.72
C PRO A 22 -8.17 -3.83 -4.70
N ASN A 23 -7.99 -4.04 -6.01
CA ASN A 23 -8.33 -2.97 -6.97
C ASN A 23 -9.82 -3.00 -7.31
N LEU A 24 -10.66 -2.57 -6.36
CA LEU A 24 -12.12 -2.59 -6.48
C LEU A 24 -12.73 -1.24 -6.02
N PRO A 25 -13.92 -0.87 -6.50
CA PRO A 25 -14.63 0.29 -5.97
C PRO A 25 -14.86 0.20 -4.46
N GLY A 26 -14.62 1.28 -3.73
CA GLY A 26 -14.80 1.33 -2.27
C GLY A 26 -13.67 0.67 -1.46
N THR A 27 -12.52 0.42 -2.09
CA THR A 27 -11.36 -0.14 -1.40
C THR A 27 -10.80 0.83 -0.37
N GLU A 28 -10.53 0.31 0.83
CA GLU A 28 -10.06 1.12 1.96
C GLU A 28 -8.54 1.03 2.16
N LEU A 29 -7.84 0.16 1.43
CA LEU A 29 -6.40 -0.04 1.60
C LEU A 29 -5.63 0.24 0.31
N PHE A 30 -4.46 0.87 0.45
CA PHE A 30 -3.54 1.04 -0.67
C PHE A 30 -2.10 1.03 -0.20
N PHE A 31 -1.23 0.49 -1.03
CA PHE A 31 0.22 0.52 -0.82
C PHE A 31 0.82 1.73 -1.50
N CYS A 32 1.82 2.34 -0.88
CA CYS A 32 2.68 3.35 -1.48
C CYS A 32 4.15 2.96 -1.32
N PHE A 33 4.98 3.31 -2.30
CA PHE A 33 6.41 3.03 -2.29
C PHE A 33 7.17 4.12 -3.06
N ASP A 34 8.44 4.30 -2.73
CA ASP A 34 9.28 5.18 -3.54
C ASP A 34 9.57 4.50 -4.87
N ARG A 35 9.30 5.23 -5.96
CA ARG A 35 9.45 4.70 -7.32
C ARG A 35 10.89 4.72 -7.79
N GLU A 36 11.81 5.38 -7.10
CA GLU A 36 13.22 5.47 -7.48
C GLU A 36 13.95 4.19 -7.09
N ASP A 37 13.84 3.74 -5.84
CA ASP A 37 14.56 2.53 -5.40
C ASP A 37 13.79 1.22 -5.61
N SER A 38 14.54 0.17 -5.92
CA SER A 38 14.05 -1.21 -5.97
C SER A 38 14.32 -1.91 -4.65
N GLY A 39 13.39 -2.73 -4.18
CA GLY A 39 13.57 -3.51 -2.96
C GLY A 39 13.19 -2.77 -1.67
N ILE A 40 12.39 -1.72 -1.79
CA ILE A 40 11.92 -0.93 -0.65
C ILE A 40 10.75 -1.63 0.03
N SER A 41 10.69 -1.51 1.35
CA SER A 41 9.49 -1.79 2.14
C SER A 41 8.39 -0.79 1.82
N PRO A 42 7.26 -1.21 1.24
CA PRO A 42 6.18 -0.30 0.96
C PRO A 42 5.45 0.09 2.25
N TYR A 43 4.78 1.22 2.21
CA TYR A 43 3.84 1.66 3.23
C TYR A 43 2.44 1.17 2.88
N LEU A 44 1.69 0.67 3.86
CA LEU A 44 0.27 0.40 3.71
C LEU A 44 -0.52 1.50 4.40
N PHE A 45 -1.53 2.01 3.73
CA PHE A 45 -2.44 3.01 4.25
C PHE A 45 -3.87 2.51 4.26
N HIS A 46 -4.62 3.00 5.24
CA HIS A 46 -6.06 2.84 5.35
C HIS A 46 -6.75 4.19 5.11
N TYR A 47 -7.72 4.20 4.20
CA TYR A 47 -8.56 5.34 3.87
C TYR A 47 -9.98 5.16 4.42
N SER A 48 -10.39 6.03 5.33
CA SER A 48 -11.75 6.02 5.88
C SER A 48 -12.69 6.90 5.06
N TYR A 49 -13.61 6.28 4.31
CA TYR A 49 -14.70 7.00 3.63
C TYR A 49 -15.78 7.55 4.58
N LYS A 50 -15.83 7.05 5.81
CA LYS A 50 -16.87 7.39 6.80
C LYS A 50 -16.50 8.57 7.70
N GLY A 51 -15.26 9.03 7.68
CA GLY A 51 -14.78 10.10 8.56
C GLY A 51 -15.20 11.49 8.11
N ARG A 52 -15.67 12.34 9.05
CA ARG A 52 -15.60 13.80 8.91
C ARG A 52 -14.21 14.23 9.36
N GLY A 53 -13.53 15.09 8.61
CA GLY A 53 -12.15 15.50 8.92
C GLY A 53 -11.33 15.82 7.68
N THR A 54 -10.07 16.18 7.91
CA THR A 54 -9.09 16.46 6.87
C THR A 54 -8.70 15.19 6.11
N VAL A 55 -8.01 15.34 4.97
CA VAL A 55 -7.47 14.18 4.24
C VAL A 55 -6.54 13.36 5.14
N ASN A 56 -5.73 14.02 5.97
CA ASN A 56 -4.83 13.35 6.92
C ASN A 56 -5.61 12.54 7.95
N ASP A 57 -6.76 13.02 8.45
CA ASP A 57 -7.58 12.25 9.40
C ASP A 57 -8.18 10.98 8.77
N ARG A 58 -8.44 11.03 7.46
CA ARG A 58 -8.99 9.92 6.69
C ARG A 58 -7.92 8.94 6.24
N LEU A 59 -6.71 9.43 6.01
CA LEU A 59 -5.58 8.67 5.49
C LEU A 59 -4.60 8.33 6.61
N GLN A 60 -4.54 7.07 7.00
CA GLN A 60 -3.77 6.66 8.15
C GLN A 60 -2.85 5.49 7.81
N LYS A 61 -1.58 5.60 8.21
CA LYS A 61 -0.61 4.52 8.01
C LYS A 61 -0.95 3.31 8.87
N VAL A 62 -1.01 2.14 8.25
CA VAL A 62 -1.18 0.85 8.92
C VAL A 62 0.20 0.37 9.38
N LEU A 63 0.38 0.24 10.68
CA LEU A 63 1.60 -0.31 11.27
C LEU A 63 1.56 -1.83 11.26
N SER A 64 0.39 -2.38 11.62
CA SER A 64 0.18 -3.81 11.68
C SER A 64 -1.30 -4.14 11.54
N MET A 65 -1.64 -5.34 11.09
CA MET A 65 -3.04 -5.73 10.92
C MET A 65 -3.26 -7.24 10.98
N THR A 66 -4.51 -7.60 11.27
CA THR A 66 -5.09 -8.91 11.03
C THR A 66 -6.14 -8.80 9.92
N VAL A 67 -6.88 -9.87 9.65
CA VAL A 67 -8.02 -9.80 8.71
C VAL A 67 -9.13 -8.90 9.23
N THR A 68 -9.28 -8.76 10.55
CA THR A 68 -10.42 -8.06 11.16
C THR A 68 -10.11 -6.65 11.60
N GLU A 69 -8.86 -6.36 11.95
CA GLU A 69 -8.46 -5.10 12.57
C GLU A 69 -7.10 -4.62 12.06
N ALA A 70 -6.92 -3.31 12.00
CA ALA A 70 -5.65 -2.67 11.71
C ALA A 70 -5.25 -1.70 12.82
N LYS A 71 -3.99 -1.80 13.25
CA LYS A 71 -3.35 -0.84 14.14
C LYS A 71 -2.73 0.27 13.30
N LEU A 72 -3.19 1.49 13.54
CA LEU A 72 -2.76 2.70 12.87
C LEU A 72 -1.68 3.42 13.68
N ARG A 73 -1.06 4.43 13.07
CA ARG A 73 -0.19 5.38 13.77
C ARG A 73 -0.96 6.02 14.95
N GLY A 74 -0.27 6.24 16.07
CA GLY A 74 -0.87 6.82 17.28
C GLY A 74 -1.73 5.83 18.08
N ASP A 75 -1.43 4.53 18.01
CA ASP A 75 -2.09 3.44 18.75
C ASP A 75 -3.61 3.31 18.54
N LYS A 76 -4.14 3.94 17.49
CA LYS A 76 -5.54 3.82 17.10
C LYS A 76 -5.78 2.48 16.39
N THR A 77 -6.80 1.75 16.82
CA THR A 77 -7.24 0.52 16.13
C THR A 77 -8.52 0.77 15.36
N VAL A 78 -8.59 0.28 14.12
CA VAL A 78 -9.79 0.33 13.27
C VAL A 78 -10.22 -1.06 12.86
N LYS A 79 -11.54 -1.26 12.77
CA LYS A 79 -12.12 -2.49 12.23
C LYS A 79 -12.11 -2.42 10.71
N ILE A 80 -11.60 -3.47 10.09
CA ILE A 80 -11.64 -3.66 8.63
C ILE A 80 -13.07 -3.99 8.22
N SER A 81 -13.57 -3.34 7.17
CA SER A 81 -14.92 -3.60 6.66
C SER A 81 -15.09 -5.05 6.20
N LYS A 82 -16.24 -5.66 6.47
CA LYS A 82 -16.54 -7.06 6.08
C LYS A 82 -16.24 -7.36 4.60
N PRO A 83 -16.58 -6.50 3.63
CA PRO A 83 -16.23 -6.75 2.23
C PRO A 83 -14.72 -6.88 2.02
N LEU A 84 -13.93 -6.00 2.64
CA LEU A 84 -12.47 -6.03 2.55
C LEU A 84 -11.88 -7.28 3.23
N GLN A 85 -12.47 -7.77 4.33
CA GLN A 85 -12.00 -8.99 5.01
C GLN A 85 -11.97 -10.23 4.10
N ILE A 86 -12.89 -10.31 3.12
CA ILE A 86 -12.92 -11.42 2.13
C ILE A 86 -11.67 -11.38 1.26
N HIS A 87 -11.21 -10.18 0.89
CA HIS A 87 -10.02 -9.99 0.06
C HIS A 87 -8.71 -10.07 0.85
N LEU A 88 -8.79 -10.12 2.18
CA LEU A 88 -7.63 -10.25 3.08
C LEU A 88 -7.43 -11.66 3.62
N GLN A 89 -8.18 -12.66 3.15
CA GLN A 89 -8.01 -14.06 3.60
C GLN A 89 -6.59 -14.60 3.39
N TRP A 90 -5.83 -14.04 2.43
CA TRP A 90 -4.42 -14.39 2.24
C TRP A 90 -3.56 -14.02 3.46
N ILE A 91 -3.89 -12.96 4.21
CA ILE A 91 -3.21 -12.61 5.46
C ILE A 91 -3.43 -13.74 6.46
N ARG A 92 -4.68 -14.18 6.66
CA ARG A 92 -4.98 -15.30 7.56
C ARG A 92 -4.31 -16.59 7.12
N SER A 93 -4.23 -16.86 5.82
CA SER A 93 -3.61 -18.08 5.30
C SER A 93 -2.09 -18.10 5.54
N LYS A 94 -1.41 -16.97 5.34
CA LYS A 94 0.06 -16.86 5.43
C LYS A 94 0.57 -16.49 6.83
N TRP A 95 -0.19 -15.71 7.60
CA TRP A 95 0.16 -15.22 8.94
C TRP A 95 -0.80 -15.75 10.01
N LYS A 96 -1.31 -16.98 9.89
CA LYS A 96 -2.30 -17.64 10.78
C LYS A 96 -2.45 -17.05 12.18
N ASP A 97 -1.38 -17.14 12.99
CA ASP A 97 -1.35 -16.70 14.39
C ASP A 97 -0.46 -15.45 14.59
N SER A 98 0.07 -14.90 13.51
CA SER A 98 1.00 -13.78 13.50
C SER A 98 0.31 -12.50 13.03
N ILE A 99 0.79 -11.38 13.54
CA ILE A 99 0.35 -10.08 13.06
C ILE A 99 1.08 -9.77 11.74
N PHE A 100 0.34 -9.31 10.74
CA PHE A 100 0.94 -8.87 9.48
C PHE A 100 1.42 -7.43 9.62
N GLU A 101 2.74 -7.25 9.52
CA GLU A 101 3.42 -5.95 9.49
C GLU A 101 3.92 -5.65 8.06
N PRO A 102 3.24 -4.77 7.30
CA PRO A 102 3.55 -4.53 5.88
C PRO A 102 4.99 -4.07 5.64
N SER A 103 5.50 -3.17 6.47
CA SER A 103 6.88 -2.64 6.36
C SER A 103 7.95 -3.70 6.59
N LYS A 104 7.64 -4.73 7.38
CA LYS A 104 8.55 -5.82 7.70
C LYS A 104 8.54 -6.87 6.61
N TYR A 105 7.34 -7.29 6.19
CA TYR A 105 7.16 -8.49 5.40
C TYR A 105 6.95 -8.27 3.90
N CYS A 106 6.68 -7.05 3.47
CA CYS A 106 6.47 -6.75 2.06
C CYS A 106 7.66 -6.02 1.44
N ARG A 107 7.84 -6.22 0.14
CA ARG A 107 8.83 -5.55 -0.71
C ARG A 107 8.22 -5.25 -2.06
N VAL A 108 8.56 -4.09 -2.62
CA VAL A 108 8.25 -3.74 -4.00
C VAL A 108 9.53 -3.73 -4.82
N THR A 109 9.54 -4.47 -5.93
CA THR A 109 10.64 -4.48 -6.90
C THR A 109 10.14 -4.13 -8.30
N LYS A 110 11.04 -3.67 -9.17
CA LYS A 110 10.73 -3.44 -10.58
C LYS A 110 11.05 -4.72 -11.35
N LYS A 111 10.12 -5.16 -12.22
CA LYS A 111 10.38 -6.29 -13.14
C LYS A 111 11.40 -5.87 -14.20
N GLU A 112 12.28 -6.79 -14.59
CA GLU A 112 13.18 -6.57 -15.72
C GLU A 112 12.39 -6.24 -16.99
N GLY A 113 12.88 -5.27 -17.76
CA GLY A 113 12.18 -4.73 -18.95
C GLY A 113 11.33 -3.49 -18.69
N GLY A 114 11.12 -3.09 -17.42
CA GLY A 114 10.40 -1.87 -17.05
C GLY A 114 8.89 -1.94 -17.32
N GLY A 115 8.09 -1.24 -16.52
CA GLY A 115 6.64 -1.12 -16.75
C GLY A 115 5.74 -1.94 -15.82
N THR A 116 6.29 -2.84 -15.01
CA THR A 116 5.53 -3.58 -13.98
C THR A 116 6.31 -3.60 -12.67
N TYR A 117 5.59 -3.36 -11.57
CA TYR A 117 6.10 -3.53 -10.21
C TYR A 117 5.63 -4.85 -9.63
N LEU A 118 6.47 -5.47 -8.81
CA LEU A 118 6.20 -6.74 -8.14
C LEU A 118 6.07 -6.46 -6.64
N LEU A 119 4.89 -6.70 -6.09
CA LEU A 119 4.68 -6.69 -4.65
C LEU A 119 4.81 -8.13 -4.13
N THR A 120 5.83 -8.36 -3.30
CA THR A 120 6.05 -9.63 -2.62
C THR A 120 5.83 -9.43 -1.14
N CYS A 121 5.05 -10.31 -0.51
CA CYS A 121 4.85 -10.33 0.95
C CYS A 121 5.05 -11.74 1.48
N SER A 122 5.96 -11.89 2.46
CA SER A 122 6.38 -13.18 3.01
C SER A 122 6.58 -13.14 4.54
N PRO A 123 6.06 -14.11 5.30
CA PRO A 123 6.31 -14.23 6.74
C PRO A 123 7.80 -14.36 7.07
N ASP A 124 8.55 -15.04 6.21
CA ASP A 124 9.99 -15.29 6.40
C ASP A 124 10.87 -14.18 5.81
N ASN A 125 10.25 -13.12 5.29
CA ASN A 125 10.92 -12.03 4.57
C ASN A 125 11.83 -12.52 3.41
N SER A 126 11.55 -13.71 2.87
CA SER A 126 12.29 -14.28 1.74
C SER A 126 11.99 -13.51 0.46
N THR A 127 13.05 -13.16 -0.27
CA THR A 127 13.00 -12.45 -1.56
C THR A 127 12.79 -13.39 -2.75
N ASN A 128 12.94 -14.71 -2.57
CA ASN A 128 12.85 -15.71 -3.64
C ASN A 128 11.44 -16.23 -3.91
N LEU A 129 10.41 -15.47 -3.53
CA LEU A 129 9.03 -15.89 -3.63
C LEU A 129 8.35 -15.30 -4.87
N ARG A 130 7.42 -16.07 -5.43
CA ARG A 130 6.52 -15.57 -6.47
C ARG A 130 5.85 -14.28 -5.98
N PRO A 131 5.78 -13.24 -6.82
CA PRO A 131 5.14 -12.00 -6.45
C PRO A 131 3.70 -12.29 -6.03
N TRP A 132 3.29 -11.71 -4.91
CA TRP A 132 1.90 -11.82 -4.48
C TRP A 132 0.99 -11.09 -5.46
N ARG A 133 1.48 -9.97 -6.02
CA ARG A 133 0.77 -9.22 -7.05
C ARG A 133 1.74 -8.56 -8.02
N GLU A 134 1.44 -8.66 -9.32
CA GLU A 134 2.01 -7.78 -10.34
C GLU A 134 1.15 -6.52 -10.46
N VAL A 135 1.80 -5.36 -10.47
CA VAL A 135 1.16 -4.04 -10.54
C VAL A 135 1.68 -3.33 -11.79
N PRO A 136 0.90 -3.32 -12.88
CA PRO A 136 1.26 -2.57 -14.08
C PRO A 136 1.45 -1.09 -13.74
N LYS A 137 2.42 -0.42 -14.38
CA LYS A 137 2.72 1.01 -14.15
C LYS A 137 1.47 1.90 -14.31
N GLY A 138 0.56 1.56 -15.20
CA GLY A 138 -0.71 2.29 -15.39
C GLY A 138 -1.71 2.18 -14.23
N GLN A 139 -1.51 1.26 -13.28
CA GLN A 139 -2.30 1.15 -12.04
C GLN A 139 -1.65 1.89 -10.86
N VAL A 140 -0.46 2.47 -11.06
CA VAL A 140 0.26 3.22 -10.03
C VAL A 140 -0.07 4.69 -10.17
N GLU A 141 -0.78 5.22 -9.19
CA GLU A 141 -1.00 6.65 -9.05
C GLU A 141 0.26 7.31 -8.48
N VAL A 142 0.62 8.50 -8.97
CA VAL A 142 1.83 9.22 -8.53
C VAL A 142 1.41 10.33 -7.58
N ALA A 143 1.83 10.22 -6.33
CA ALA A 143 1.58 11.24 -5.32
C ALA A 143 2.82 12.11 -5.10
N LYS A 144 2.62 13.43 -4.91
CA LYS A 144 3.69 14.33 -4.47
C LYS A 144 4.04 14.04 -2.99
N PRO A 145 5.33 14.02 -2.61
CA PRO A 145 5.77 13.66 -1.25
C PRO A 145 5.14 14.47 -0.11
N GLN A 146 4.77 15.73 -0.37
CA GLN A 146 4.25 16.69 0.62
C GLN A 146 2.95 16.26 1.32
N LEU A 147 2.21 15.27 0.79
CA LEU A 147 0.97 14.78 1.38
C LEU A 147 1.16 13.70 2.46
N MET A 148 2.38 13.16 2.63
CA MET A 148 2.61 11.98 3.49
C MET A 148 3.53 12.20 4.69
N GLU A 149 4.22 13.35 4.80
CA GLU A 149 5.04 13.64 5.98
C GLU A 149 4.22 13.93 7.25
N THR A 150 2.96 14.35 7.07
CA THR A 150 2.03 14.70 8.16
C THR A 150 1.02 13.60 8.52
N ALA A 151 1.05 12.44 7.86
CA ALA A 151 0.09 11.33 8.04
C ALA A 151 0.61 10.16 8.89
#